data_AF-A0A392LZG3-F1
#
_entry.id   AF-A0A392LZG3-F1
#
_cell.length_a   1.000
_cell.length_b   1.000
_cell.length_c   1.000
_cell.angle_alpha   90.00
_cell.angle_beta   90.00
_cell.angle_gamma   90.00
#
_symmetry.space_group_name_H-M   'P 1'
#
loop_
_entity.id
_entity.type
_entity.pdbx_description
1 polymer ?
#
loop_
_entity_poly.entity_id
_entity_poly.type
_entity_poly.pdbx_seq_one_letter_code
_entity_poly.pdbx_strand_id
1 'polypeptide(L)'
;ASDSPQILHSASINLQNHLQCIGNNDVEKLGRNAFSEQFELNCIAIQEENLMLKRGKNKEYLPIEGLNAFNKATAELLLGADNPAIEQHRVATVQGLSGTGSLLLGAALIERYFPGAKVLISNPTWGNHKNIFNDAGVPWSEYRYYDTKTVGLDFEGMIEDIKVTSRSNI
;
A
#
# COMPACT_ATOMS: atom_id res chain seq x y z
N ALA A 1 -7.85 13.17 36.88
CA ALA A 1 -8.41 13.32 35.52
C ALA A 1 -7.39 12.72 34.56
N SER A 2 -7.68 11.51 34.08
CA SER A 2 -6.81 10.76 33.18
C SER A 2 -7.13 11.14 31.73
N ASP A 3 -6.42 12.11 31.18
CA ASP A 3 -6.39 12.34 29.73
C ASP A 3 -5.67 11.16 29.09
N SER A 4 -6.44 10.14 28.75
CA SER A 4 -5.98 9.08 27.87
C SER A 4 -5.81 9.70 26.48
N PRO A 5 -4.66 9.57 25.80
CA PRO A 5 -4.50 10.13 24.47
C PRO A 5 -5.56 9.54 23.55
N GLN A 6 -6.42 10.40 23.00
CA GLN A 6 -7.40 9.98 22.01
C GLN A 6 -6.65 9.54 20.75
N ILE A 7 -6.72 8.25 20.43
CA ILE A 7 -6.21 7.73 19.16
C ILE A 7 -7.05 8.36 18.04
N LEU A 8 -6.42 9.17 17.18
CA LEU A 8 -7.07 9.68 15.98
C LEU A 8 -7.40 8.51 15.06
N HIS A 9 -8.69 8.20 14.94
CA HIS A 9 -9.15 7.12 14.07
C HIS A 9 -9.10 7.57 12.60
N SER A 10 -8.86 6.61 11.68
CA SER A 10 -8.80 6.88 10.23
C SER A 10 -10.07 7.57 9.72
N ALA A 11 -9.91 8.73 9.06
CA ALA A 11 -11.03 9.52 8.56
C ALA A 11 -11.96 8.72 7.61
N SER A 12 -11.38 7.88 6.74
CA SER A 12 -12.16 7.04 5.82
C SER A 12 -12.93 5.93 6.54
N ILE A 13 -12.33 5.32 7.58
CA ILE A 13 -13.01 4.27 8.37
C ILE A 13 -14.09 4.90 9.25
N ASN A 14 -13.84 6.08 9.82
CA ASN A 14 -14.83 6.81 10.62
C ASN A 14 -16.02 7.24 9.79
N LEU A 15 -15.78 7.77 8.58
CA LEU A 15 -16.84 8.10 7.63
C LEU A 15 -17.69 6.86 7.35
N GLN A 16 -17.07 5.70 7.23
CA GLN A 16 -17.80 4.45 7.03
C GLN A 16 -18.67 4.07 8.24
N ASN A 17 -18.15 4.15 9.45
CA ASN A 17 -18.91 3.88 10.67
C ASN A 17 -20.10 4.84 10.77
N HIS A 18 -19.88 6.12 10.46
CA HIS A 18 -20.95 7.12 10.48
C HIS A 18 -22.02 6.84 9.42
N LEU A 19 -21.63 6.52 8.18
CA LEU A 19 -22.54 6.15 7.09
C LEU A 19 -23.29 4.83 7.35
N GLN A 20 -22.78 3.95 8.20
CA GLN A 20 -23.51 2.75 8.65
C GLN A 20 -24.59 3.08 9.69
N CYS A 21 -24.37 4.10 10.53
CA CYS A 21 -25.36 4.54 11.52
C CYS A 21 -26.52 5.32 10.89
N ILE A 22 -26.33 5.90 9.71
CA ILE A 22 -27.39 6.60 8.97
C ILE A 22 -28.26 5.53 8.30
N GLY A 23 -29.35 5.13 8.95
CA GLY A 23 -30.31 4.10 8.49
C GLY A 23 -31.18 4.52 7.30
N ASN A 24 -30.68 5.41 6.44
CA ASN A 24 -31.39 5.89 5.26
C ASN A 24 -30.85 5.20 4.00
N ASN A 25 -31.72 4.53 3.25
CA ASN A 25 -31.37 3.77 2.06
C ASN A 25 -30.99 4.66 0.86
N ASP A 26 -31.23 5.97 0.94
CA ASP A 26 -30.93 6.94 -0.13
C ASP A 26 -29.53 7.57 -0.01
N VAL A 27 -28.67 7.10 0.91
CA VAL A 27 -27.32 7.65 1.06
C VAL A 27 -26.33 6.95 0.14
N GLU A 28 -25.89 7.66 -0.90
CA GLU A 28 -24.77 7.22 -1.73
C GLU A 28 -23.44 7.27 -0.96
N LYS A 29 -22.78 6.11 -0.84
CA LYS A 29 -21.50 5.97 -0.12
C LYS A 29 -20.32 6.25 -1.04
N LEU A 30 -20.07 7.52 -1.35
CA LEU A 30 -18.98 7.95 -2.25
C LEU A 30 -17.57 7.98 -1.61
N GLY A 31 -17.43 7.55 -0.34
CA GLY A 31 -16.17 7.61 0.42
C GLY A 31 -15.35 6.32 0.45
N ARG A 32 -15.81 5.24 -0.19
CA ARG A 32 -15.11 3.94 -0.22
C ARG A 32 -14.55 3.65 -1.62
N ASN A 33 -13.27 3.27 -1.66
CA ASN A 33 -12.62 2.69 -2.86
C ASN A 33 -12.73 1.16 -2.86
N ALA A 34 -13.88 0.63 -2.44
CA ALA A 34 -14.23 -0.78 -2.57
C ALA A 34 -15.53 -0.82 -3.38
N PHE A 35 -15.72 -1.88 -4.17
CA PHE A 35 -16.96 -2.07 -4.92
C PHE A 35 -18.17 -1.90 -4.00
N SER A 36 -19.22 -1.22 -4.49
CA SER A 36 -20.40 -0.80 -3.72
C SER A 36 -21.11 -1.96 -3.04
N GLU A 37 -21.08 -3.13 -3.67
CA GLU A 37 -21.33 -4.42 -3.07
C GLU A 37 -20.00 -5.16 -2.92
N GLN A 38 -19.81 -5.86 -1.81
CA GLN A 38 -18.70 -6.78 -1.67
C GLN A 38 -18.96 -7.97 -2.61
N PHE A 39 -18.55 -7.81 -3.86
CA PHE A 39 -18.47 -8.91 -4.80
C PHE A 39 -17.39 -9.85 -4.30
N GLU A 40 -17.77 -10.78 -3.43
CA GLU A 40 -17.05 -12.05 -3.40
C GLU A 40 -17.19 -12.62 -4.81
N LEU A 41 -16.07 -12.70 -5.51
CA LEU A 41 -15.94 -13.64 -6.61
C LEU A 41 -16.10 -15.04 -5.98
N ASN A 42 -17.34 -15.45 -5.73
CA ASN A 42 -17.72 -16.69 -5.02
C ASN A 42 -17.12 -17.91 -5.70
N CYS A 43 -16.88 -17.82 -7.01
CA CYS A 43 -16.14 -18.80 -7.78
C CYS A 43 -14.69 -18.99 -7.31
N ILE A 44 -14.02 -17.97 -6.76
CA ILE A 44 -12.63 -18.05 -6.30
C ILE A 44 -12.58 -18.68 -4.90
N ALA A 45 -13.37 -18.19 -3.94
CA ALA A 45 -13.32 -18.68 -2.56
C ALA A 45 -13.70 -20.17 -2.45
N ILE A 46 -14.81 -20.57 -3.09
CA ILE A 46 -15.29 -21.96 -3.08
C ILE A 46 -14.34 -22.87 -3.87
N GLN A 47 -13.78 -22.39 -4.99
CA GLN A 47 -12.84 -23.18 -5.78
C GLN A 47 -11.51 -23.36 -5.05
N GLU A 48 -10.99 -22.32 -4.40
CA GLU A 48 -9.74 -22.40 -3.63
C GLU A 48 -9.89 -23.35 -2.44
N GLU A 49 -10.97 -23.28 -1.66
CA GLU A 49 -11.19 -24.22 -0.55
C GLU A 49 -11.29 -25.67 -1.03
N ASN A 50 -12.06 -25.91 -2.10
CA ASN A 50 -12.17 -27.24 -2.70
C ASN A 50 -10.83 -27.73 -3.29
N LEU A 51 -10.03 -26.85 -3.88
CA LEU A 51 -8.70 -27.18 -4.40
C LEU A 51 -7.71 -27.47 -3.26
N MET A 52 -7.76 -26.74 -2.16
CA MET A 52 -6.93 -26.97 -0.97
C MET A 52 -7.22 -28.34 -0.36
N LEU A 53 -8.50 -28.68 -0.19
CA LEU A 53 -8.95 -29.98 0.32
C LEU A 53 -8.58 -31.13 -0.63
N LYS A 54 -8.85 -30.99 -1.94
CA LYS A 54 -8.51 -32.01 -2.95
C LYS A 54 -7.01 -32.24 -3.09
N ARG A 55 -6.19 -31.20 -2.90
CA ARG A 55 -4.73 -31.28 -3.01
C ARG A 55 -4.04 -31.71 -1.72
N GLY A 56 -4.78 -31.97 -0.64
CA GLY A 56 -4.22 -32.34 0.66
C GLY A 56 -3.30 -31.28 1.24
N LYS A 57 -3.53 -30.01 0.94
CA LYS A 57 -2.70 -28.91 1.45
C LYS A 57 -2.95 -28.72 2.94
N ASN A 58 -1.87 -28.64 3.71
CA ASN A 58 -1.92 -28.38 5.14
C ASN A 58 -1.97 -26.87 5.44
N LYS A 59 -2.15 -26.52 6.71
CA LYS A 59 -2.15 -25.13 7.21
C LYS A 59 -0.88 -24.81 8.00
N GLU A 60 0.21 -25.47 7.63
CA GLU A 60 1.51 -25.24 8.26
C GLU A 60 2.03 -23.84 7.92
N TYR A 61 3.00 -23.38 8.71
CA TYR A 61 3.66 -22.11 8.46
C TYR A 61 4.30 -22.08 7.07
N LEU A 62 4.14 -20.95 6.39
CA LEU A 62 4.93 -20.63 5.20
C LEU A 62 6.36 -20.25 5.61
N PRO A 63 7.32 -20.28 4.67
CA PRO A 63 8.61 -19.60 4.83
C PRO A 63 8.43 -18.12 5.20
N ILE A 64 9.46 -17.52 5.79
CA ILE A 64 9.43 -16.12 6.27
C ILE A 64 9.13 -15.15 5.12
N GLU A 65 9.67 -15.43 3.94
CA GLU A 65 9.46 -14.68 2.72
C GLU A 65 8.06 -14.85 2.11
N GLY A 66 7.27 -15.81 2.63
CA GLY A 66 5.95 -16.17 2.12
C GLY A 66 5.97 -17.33 1.13
N LEU A 67 4.88 -17.49 0.39
CA LEU A 67 4.74 -18.57 -0.57
C LEU A 67 5.52 -18.26 -1.84
N ASN A 68 6.55 -19.06 -2.14
CA ASN A 68 7.42 -18.83 -3.32
C ASN A 68 6.64 -18.67 -4.64
N ALA A 69 5.64 -19.51 -4.88
CA ALA A 69 4.79 -19.42 -6.08
C ALA A 69 4.01 -18.10 -6.15
N PHE A 70 3.54 -17.58 -5.01
CA PHE A 70 2.86 -16.29 -4.94
C PHE A 70 3.84 -15.14 -5.20
N ASN A 71 5.03 -15.19 -4.62
CA ASN A 71 6.07 -14.17 -4.83
C ASN A 71 6.50 -14.13 -6.30
N LYS A 72 6.74 -15.29 -6.93
CA LYS A 72 7.07 -15.39 -8.35
C LYS A 72 5.95 -14.80 -9.23
N ALA A 73 4.71 -15.24 -9.04
CA ALA A 73 3.58 -14.73 -9.82
C ALA A 73 3.37 -13.22 -9.62
N THR A 74 3.62 -12.71 -8.41
CA THR A 74 3.55 -11.27 -8.12
C THR A 74 4.60 -10.48 -8.89
N ALA A 75 5.86 -10.96 -8.91
CA ALA A 75 6.93 -10.31 -9.67
C ALA A 75 6.64 -10.31 -11.18
N GLU A 76 6.18 -11.43 -11.73
CA GLU A 76 5.82 -11.57 -13.14
C GLU A 76 4.61 -10.68 -13.52
N LEU A 77 3.61 -10.58 -12.63
CA LEU A 77 2.46 -9.70 -12.83
C LEU A 77 2.87 -8.21 -12.86
N LEU A 78 3.77 -7.79 -11.97
CA LEU A 78 4.18 -6.39 -11.84
C LEU A 78 5.15 -5.94 -12.94
N LEU A 79 6.10 -6.81 -13.32
CA LEU A 79 7.22 -6.44 -14.19
C LEU A 79 7.09 -7.01 -15.61
N GLY A 80 6.22 -7.99 -15.82
CA GLY A 80 6.18 -8.85 -17.00
C GLY A 80 7.07 -10.09 -16.83
N ALA A 81 6.61 -11.26 -17.28
CA ALA A 81 7.32 -12.52 -17.13
C ALA A 81 8.70 -12.53 -17.80
N ASP A 82 8.82 -11.87 -18.95
CA ASP A 82 10.06 -11.79 -19.75
C ASP A 82 10.93 -10.57 -19.36
N ASN A 83 10.72 -9.99 -18.17
CA ASN A 83 11.49 -8.83 -17.75
C ASN A 83 12.95 -9.21 -17.48
N PRO A 84 13.95 -8.53 -18.09
CA PRO A 84 15.36 -8.85 -17.89
C PRO A 84 15.80 -8.77 -16.42
N ALA A 85 15.13 -7.98 -15.57
CA ALA A 85 15.45 -7.93 -14.14
C ALA A 85 15.11 -9.25 -13.42
N ILE A 86 14.10 -9.99 -13.88
CA ILE A 86 13.76 -11.31 -13.35
C ILE A 86 14.79 -12.34 -13.83
N GLU A 87 15.07 -12.38 -15.14
CA GLU A 87 16.05 -13.29 -15.74
C GLU A 87 17.46 -13.11 -15.15
N GLN A 88 17.83 -11.86 -14.85
CA GLN A 88 19.14 -11.50 -14.29
C GLN A 88 19.14 -11.50 -12.75
N HIS A 89 18.11 -12.06 -12.11
CA HIS A 89 18.00 -12.22 -10.66
C HIS A 89 18.18 -10.93 -9.85
N ARG A 90 17.67 -9.80 -10.35
CA ARG A 90 17.70 -8.49 -9.68
C ARG A 90 16.41 -8.15 -8.93
N VAL A 91 15.45 -9.07 -8.90
CA VAL A 91 14.16 -8.86 -8.22
C VAL A 91 14.12 -9.69 -6.95
N ALA A 92 13.89 -9.03 -5.82
CA ALA A 92 13.57 -9.68 -4.55
C ALA A 92 12.08 -9.44 -4.23
N THR A 93 11.38 -10.48 -3.79
CA THR A 93 9.95 -10.39 -3.44
C THR A 93 9.70 -11.11 -2.13
N VAL A 94 9.07 -10.40 -1.19
CA VAL A 94 8.65 -10.92 0.11
C VAL A 94 7.16 -10.62 0.27
N GLN A 95 6.40 -11.60 0.69
CA GLN A 95 4.96 -11.47 0.89
C GLN A 95 4.67 -10.59 2.13
N GLY A 96 3.98 -9.47 1.93
CA GLY A 96 3.50 -8.60 3.00
C GLY A 96 2.02 -8.79 3.33
N LEU A 97 1.58 -8.22 4.45
CA LEU A 97 0.16 -8.15 4.83
C LEU A 97 -0.55 -7.09 3.98
N SER A 98 -0.93 -7.46 2.76
CA SER A 98 -1.51 -6.54 1.77
C SER A 98 -0.60 -5.32 1.50
N GLY A 99 -1.15 -4.26 0.91
CA GLY A 99 -0.39 -3.04 0.57
C GLY A 99 0.23 -2.36 1.79
N THR A 100 -0.55 -2.16 2.86
CA THR A 100 -0.06 -1.50 4.09
C THR A 100 1.09 -2.25 4.75
N GLY A 101 0.98 -3.58 4.90
CA GLY A 101 2.05 -4.38 5.48
C GLY A 101 3.30 -4.42 4.59
N SER A 102 3.12 -4.42 3.27
CA SER A 102 4.23 -4.33 2.32
C SER A 102 4.97 -2.99 2.42
N LEU A 103 4.24 -1.88 2.54
CA LEU A 103 4.84 -0.54 2.74
C LEU A 103 5.58 -0.44 4.07
N LEU A 104 5.05 -1.02 5.15
CA LEU A 104 5.72 -1.05 6.45
C LEU A 104 7.04 -1.83 6.39
N LEU A 105 7.06 -3.00 5.73
CA LEU A 105 8.29 -3.76 5.51
C LEU A 105 9.31 -2.95 4.68
N GLY A 106 8.85 -2.25 3.65
CA GLY A 106 9.70 -1.36 2.85
C GLY A 106 10.27 -0.19 3.64
N ALA A 107 9.46 0.46 4.49
CA ALA A 107 9.92 1.53 5.36
C ALA A 107 10.95 1.04 6.38
N ALA A 108 10.72 -0.13 6.99
CA ALA A 108 11.68 -0.76 7.90
C ALA A 108 13.01 -1.14 7.20
N LEU A 109 12.95 -1.55 5.92
CA LEU A 109 14.14 -1.78 5.11
C LEU A 109 14.94 -0.48 4.92
N ILE A 110 14.26 0.62 4.60
CA ILE A 110 14.88 1.93 4.41
C ILE A 110 15.53 2.42 5.71
N GLU A 111 14.80 2.40 6.83
CA GLU A 111 15.32 2.83 8.12
C GLU A 111 16.59 2.05 8.50
N ARG A 112 16.56 0.73 8.33
CA ARG A 112 17.64 -0.15 8.77
C ARG A 112 18.88 -0.09 7.89
N TYR A 113 18.71 0.00 6.57
CA TYR A 113 19.82 -0.17 5.60
C TYR A 113 20.21 1.10 4.87
N PHE A 114 19.39 2.15 4.94
CA PHE A 114 19.66 3.45 4.34
C PHE A 114 19.43 4.58 5.37
N PRO A 115 20.15 4.56 6.51
CA PRO A 115 19.95 5.55 7.56
C PRO A 115 20.18 6.96 7.02
N GLY A 116 19.25 7.87 7.30
CA GLY A 116 19.27 9.25 6.81
C GLY A 116 18.69 9.43 5.40
N ALA A 117 18.33 8.36 4.69
CA ALA A 117 17.58 8.50 3.45
C ALA A 117 16.22 9.15 3.72
N LYS A 118 15.79 10.00 2.78
CA LYS A 118 14.51 10.70 2.85
C LYS A 118 13.57 10.20 1.76
N VAL A 119 12.34 9.90 2.14
CA VAL A 119 11.28 9.51 1.20
C VAL A 119 10.56 10.75 0.68
N LEU A 120 10.32 10.79 -0.63
CA LEU A 120 9.50 11.81 -1.28
C LEU A 120 8.10 11.27 -1.53
N ILE A 121 7.08 11.99 -1.08
CA ILE A 121 5.66 11.60 -1.17
C ILE A 121 4.91 12.65 -2.00
N SER A 122 3.99 12.24 -2.88
CA SER A 122 3.22 13.18 -3.69
C SER A 122 2.33 14.07 -2.82
N ASN A 123 2.12 15.32 -3.25
CA ASN A 123 1.09 16.19 -2.68
C ASN A 123 -0.06 16.40 -3.68
N PRO A 124 -1.27 15.88 -3.41
CA PRO A 124 -1.67 15.03 -2.28
C PRO A 124 -1.26 13.56 -2.47
N THR A 125 -1.54 12.75 -1.45
CA THR A 125 -1.26 11.31 -1.38
C THR A 125 -2.38 10.57 -0.62
N TRP A 126 -2.37 9.23 -0.63
CA TRP A 126 -3.12 8.45 0.37
C TRP A 126 -2.65 8.85 1.78
N GLY A 127 -3.61 9.24 2.63
CA GLY A 127 -3.32 9.82 3.94
C GLY A 127 -2.46 8.96 4.86
N ASN A 128 -2.51 7.63 4.70
CA ASN A 128 -1.75 6.72 5.56
C ASN A 128 -0.26 6.63 5.21
N HIS A 129 0.19 7.10 4.03
CA HIS A 129 1.62 7.06 3.68
C HIS A 129 2.47 7.82 4.70
N LYS A 130 2.03 9.00 5.13
CA LYS A 130 2.75 9.83 6.10
C LYS A 130 2.90 9.15 7.46
N ASN A 131 1.84 8.48 7.92
CA ASN A 131 1.85 7.73 9.18
C ASN A 131 2.83 6.56 9.10
N ILE A 132 2.79 5.77 8.02
CA ILE A 132 3.70 4.64 7.81
C ILE A 132 5.17 5.06 7.93
N PHE A 133 5.58 6.13 7.25
CA PHE A 133 6.98 6.58 7.28
C PHE A 133 7.35 7.26 8.60
N ASN A 134 6.44 8.02 9.23
CA ASN A 134 6.65 8.57 10.57
C ASN A 134 6.85 7.47 11.62
N ASP A 135 5.97 6.47 11.65
CA ASP A 135 6.01 5.37 12.61
C ASP A 135 7.26 4.50 12.42
N ALA A 136 7.73 4.37 11.18
CA ALA A 136 8.97 3.68 10.84
C ALA A 136 10.24 4.53 11.10
N GLY A 137 10.11 5.79 11.53
CA GLY A 137 11.26 6.67 11.78
C GLY A 137 12.01 7.12 10.51
N VAL A 138 11.39 7.00 9.34
CA VAL A 138 11.99 7.39 8.05
C VAL A 138 11.62 8.85 7.74
N PRO A 139 12.60 9.76 7.59
CA PRO A 139 12.34 11.13 7.18
C PRO A 139 11.59 11.17 5.85
N TRP A 140 10.60 12.06 5.72
CA TRP A 140 9.92 12.28 4.45
C TRP A 140 9.66 13.76 4.19
N SER A 141 9.47 14.09 2.91
CA SER A 141 8.98 15.39 2.47
C SER A 141 8.08 15.21 1.24
N GLU A 142 7.39 16.27 0.86
CA GLU A 142 6.46 16.22 -0.27
C GLU A 142 7.06 16.81 -1.55
N TYR A 143 6.54 16.36 -2.69
CA TYR A 143 6.75 16.98 -3.99
C TYR A 143 5.40 17.32 -4.64
N ARG A 144 5.36 18.39 -5.44
CA ARG A 144 4.16 18.79 -6.17
C ARG A 144 3.70 17.70 -7.13
N TYR A 145 2.40 17.45 -7.17
CA TYR A 145 1.82 16.41 -8.04
C TYR A 145 0.49 16.83 -8.63
N TYR A 146 -0.46 17.32 -7.83
CA TYR A 146 -1.78 17.69 -8.34
C TYR A 146 -1.93 19.20 -8.49
N ASP A 147 -2.30 19.66 -9.68
CA ASP A 147 -2.66 21.04 -9.94
C ASP A 147 -4.19 21.22 -9.81
N THR A 148 -4.60 22.02 -8.83
CA THR A 148 -6.01 22.32 -8.55
C THR A 148 -6.68 23.15 -9.66
N LYS A 149 -5.92 23.85 -10.50
CA LYS A 149 -6.45 24.66 -11.61
C LYS A 149 -6.82 23.79 -12.80
N THR A 150 -5.96 22.82 -13.12
CA THR A 150 -6.16 21.92 -14.27
C THR A 150 -6.83 20.61 -13.90
N VAL A 151 -6.96 20.29 -12.60
CA VAL A 151 -7.44 18.99 -12.11
C VAL A 151 -6.57 17.85 -12.66
N GLY A 152 -5.28 18.14 -12.84
CA GLY A 152 -4.32 17.30 -13.54
C GLY A 152 -2.98 17.20 -12.81
N LEU A 153 -1.98 16.68 -13.52
CA LEU A 153 -0.62 16.55 -13.04
C LEU A 153 0.13 17.89 -13.17
N ASP A 154 0.66 18.41 -12.06
CA ASP A 154 1.69 19.47 -12.05
C ASP A 154 3.04 18.85 -12.42
N PHE A 155 3.24 18.57 -13.71
CA PHE A 155 4.43 17.85 -14.18
C PHE A 155 5.70 18.68 -13.99
N GLU A 156 5.64 19.97 -14.33
CA GLU A 156 6.77 20.90 -14.18
C GLU A 156 7.20 21.03 -12.72
N GLY A 157 6.24 21.24 -11.80
CA GLY A 157 6.52 21.33 -10.37
C GLY A 157 7.04 20.02 -9.78
N MET A 158 6.47 18.87 -10.17
CA MET A 158 6.95 17.55 -9.78
C MET A 158 8.43 17.36 -10.10
N ILE A 159 8.83 17.66 -11.34
CA ILE A 159 10.20 17.44 -11.80
C ILE A 159 11.18 18.42 -11.14
N GLU A 160 10.77 19.66 -10.88
CA GLU A 160 11.59 20.64 -10.15
C GLU A 160 11.92 20.14 -8.74
N ASP A 161 10.90 19.71 -7.99
CA ASP A 161 11.07 19.26 -6.59
C ASP A 161 11.93 17.98 -6.49
N ILE A 162 11.72 17.03 -7.41
CA ILE A 162 12.51 15.79 -7.46
C ILE A 162 13.98 16.08 -7.78
N LYS A 163 14.27 17.02 -8.70
CA LYS A 163 15.65 17.38 -9.07
C LYS A 163 16.42 18.10 -7.97
N VAL A 164 15.75 18.93 -7.18
CA VAL A 164 16.39 19.63 -6.05
C VAL A 164 16.79 18.62 -4.97
N THR A 165 15.94 17.62 -4.72
CA THR A 165 16.18 16.65 -3.65
C THR A 165 17.31 15.68 -3.98
N SER A 166 17.48 15.27 -5.25
CA SER A 166 18.53 14.33 -5.67
C SER A 166 19.95 14.88 -5.55
N ARG A 167 20.12 16.20 -5.46
CA ARG A 167 21.44 16.85 -5.30
C ARG A 167 21.88 17.03 -3.85
N SER A 168 20.98 16.89 -2.89
CA SER A 168 21.26 17.18 -1.47
C SER A 168 21.79 15.96 -0.69
N ASN A 169 21.88 14.79 -1.33
CA ASN A 169 22.27 13.50 -0.72
C ASN A 169 23.49 12.84 -1.41
N ILE A 170 24.37 13.64 -2.06
CA ILE A 170 25.69 13.19 -2.55
C ILE A 170 26.77 14.00 -1.84
#